data_AF-A0A1G9M729-F1
#
_entry.id   AF-A0A1G9M729-F1
#
_cell.length_a   1.000
_cell.length_b   1.000
_cell.length_c   1.000
_cell.angle_alpha   90.00
_cell.angle_beta   90.00
_cell.angle_gamma   90.00
#
_symmetry.space_group_name_H-M   'P 1'
#
loop_
_entity.id
_entity.type
_entity.pdbx_description
1 polymer ?
#
loop_
_entity_poly.entity_id
_entity_poly.type
_entity_poly.pdbx_seq_one_letter_code
_entity_poly.pdbx_strand_id
1 'polypeptide(L)' 'MVYVKMNVQTAYHGELLREGKTYEIDETTAERWQSSNIAKIIDQNQENPKTK' A
#
# COMPACT_ATOMS: atom_id res chain seq x y z
N MET A 1 -12.85 -1.81 0.02
CA MET A 1 -11.47 -2.29 0.30
C MET A 1 -10.66 -2.11 -0.97
N VAL A 2 -9.44 -1.61 -0.85
CA VAL A 2 -8.54 -1.29 -1.97
C VAL A 2 -7.17 -1.92 -1.72
N TYR A 3 -6.43 -2.19 -2.79
CA TYR A 3 -5.08 -2.72 -2.68
C TYR A 3 -4.09 -1.58 -2.57
N VAL A 4 -3.21 -1.65 -1.57
CA VAL A 4 -2.15 -0.67 -1.36
C VAL A 4 -0.79 -1.35 -1.37
N LYS A 5 0.15 -0.76 -2.10
CA LYS A 5 1.57 -1.12 -2.01
C LYS A 5 2.21 -0.30 -0.91
N MET A 6 2.76 -0.96 0.10
CA MET A 6 3.43 -0.27 1.20
C MET A 6 4.73 0.39 0.73
N ASN A 7 4.93 1.65 1.06
CA ASN A 7 6.20 2.35 0.87
C ASN A 7 7.11 2.23 2.09
N VAL A 8 6.56 1.92 3.26
CA VAL A 8 7.30 1.74 4.51
C VAL A 8 6.80 0.51 5.27
N GLN A 9 7.65 -0.08 6.09
CA GLN A 9 7.23 -1.13 7.01
C GLN A 9 6.41 -0.54 8.16
N THR A 10 5.19 -1.02 8.36
CA THR A 10 4.32 -0.58 9.47
C THR A 10 3.60 -1.76 10.12
N ALA A 11 3.28 -1.62 11.39
CA ALA A 11 2.41 -2.56 12.07
C ALA A 11 0.96 -2.05 11.97
N TYR A 12 0.06 -2.88 11.47
CA TYR A 12 -1.36 -2.57 11.32
C TYR A 12 -2.20 -3.74 11.82
N HIS A 13 -3.12 -3.49 12.75
CA HIS A 13 -4.01 -4.53 13.32
C HIS A 13 -3.28 -5.77 13.89
N GLY A 14 -2.05 -5.60 14.37
CA GLY A 14 -1.22 -6.70 14.88
C GLY A 14 -0.44 -7.47 13.80
N GLU A 15 -0.60 -7.10 12.53
CA GLU A 15 0.18 -7.63 11.42
C GLU A 15 1.31 -6.67 11.03
N LEU A 16 2.45 -7.25 10.65
CA LEU A 16 3.59 -6.49 10.16
C LEU A 16 3.50 -6.37 8.62
N LEU A 17 3.05 -5.22 8.15
CA LEU A 17 3.01 -4.91 6.72
C LEU A 17 4.41 -4.51 6.28
N ARG A 18 5.00 -5.32 5.41
CA ARG A 18 6.35 -5.08 4.92
C ARG A 18 6.35 -4.09 3.77
N GLU A 19 7.37 -3.24 3.74
CA GLU A 19 7.65 -2.35 2.62
C GLU A 19 7.71 -3.13 1.29
N GLY A 20 7.18 -2.53 0.24
CA GLY A 20 7.16 -3.06 -1.12
C GLY A 20 6.13 -4.17 -1.36
N LYS A 21 5.47 -4.68 -0.32
CA LYS A 21 4.38 -5.65 -0.45
C LYS A 21 3.03 -4.96 -0.60
N THR A 22 2.12 -5.68 -1.24
CA THR A 22 0.73 -5.25 -1.45
C THR A 22 -0.18 -5.90 -0.42
N TYR A 23 -1.06 -5.09 0.16
CA TYR A 23 -2.07 -5.55 1.11
C TYR A 23 -3.43 -4.93 0.78
N GLU A 24 -4.49 -5.63 1.18
CA GLU A 24 -5.87 -5.13 1.07
C GLU A 24 -6.22 -4.37 2.34
N ILE A 25 -6.55 -3.08 2.19
CA ILE A 25 -6.81 -2.15 3.28
C ILE A 25 -8.11 -1.39 2.98
N ASP A 26 -8.78 -0.90 4.01
CA ASP A 26 -9.95 -0.04 3.85
C ASP A 26 -9.59 1.25 3.11
N GLU A 27 -10.51 1.71 2.27
CA GLU A 27 -10.32 2.88 1.40
C GLU A 27 -9.99 4.14 2.21
N THR A 28 -10.66 4.35 3.34
CA THR A 28 -10.41 5.49 4.25
C THR A 28 -8.99 5.47 4.84
N THR A 29 -8.45 4.29 5.16
CA THR A 29 -7.07 4.13 5.64
C THR A 29 -6.08 4.27 4.50
N ALA A 30 -6.40 3.70 3.34
CA ALA A 30 -5.58 3.76 2.15
C ALA A 30 -5.38 5.20 1.65
N GLU A 31 -6.42 6.03 1.63
CA GLU A 31 -6.32 7.47 1.30
C GLU A 31 -5.42 8.24 2.27
N ARG A 32 -5.55 7.96 3.58
CA ARG A 32 -4.67 8.54 4.61
C ARG A 32 -3.22 8.13 4.41
N TRP A 33 -2.98 6.87 4.06
CA TRP A 33 -1.64 6.37 3.81
C TRP A 33 -1.05 6.93 2.52
N GLN A 34 -1.85 7.10 1.47
CA GLN A 34 -1.41 7.73 0.22
C GLN A 34 -1.06 9.21 0.43
N SER A 35 -1.91 9.98 1.12
CA SER A 35 -1.64 11.38 1.43
C SER A 35 -0.41 11.56 2.34
N SER A 36 -0.14 10.59 3.22
CA SER A 36 1.04 10.58 4.11
C SER A 36 2.25 9.88 3.50
N ASN A 37 2.18 9.44 2.25
CA ASN A 37 3.22 8.69 1.53
C ASN A 37 3.66 7.36 2.21
N ILE A 38 2.81 6.77 3.05
CA ILE A 38 3.03 5.50 3.76
C ILE A 38 2.79 4.31 2.83
N ALA A 39 1.80 4.41 1.96
CA ALA A 39 1.45 3.39 0.98
C ALA A 39 0.88 4.05 -0.27
N LYS A 40 0.92 3.34 -1.40
CA LYS A 40 0.36 3.79 -2.67
C LYS A 40 -0.84 2.92 -3.02
N ILE A 41 -2.00 3.52 -3.24
CA ILE A 41 -3.15 2.81 -3.79
C ILE A 41 -2.76 2.30 -5.18
N ILE A 42 -2.91 1.00 -5.39
CA ILE A 42 -2.68 0.36 -6.68
C ILE A 42 -3.95 -0.32 -7.15
N ASP A 43 -4.26 -0.14 -8.43
CA ASP A 43 -5.20 -1.04 -9.09
C ASP A 43 -4.46 -2.34 -9.38
N GLN A 44 -5.10 -3.49 -9.14
CA GLN A 44 -4.53 -4.83 -9.43
C GLN A 44 -4.07 -4.99 -10.90
N ASN A 45 -4.41 -4.04 -11.77
CA ASN A 45 -4.06 -4.02 -13.18
C ASN A 45 -2.81 -3.19 -13.52
N GLN A 46 -2.12 -2.60 -12.53
CA GLN A 46 -0.95 -1.74 -12.75
C GLN A 46 0.29 -2.15 -11.94
N GLU A 47 0.69 -3.42 -12.03
CA GLU A 47 2.10 -3.76 -11.81
C GLU A 47 2.85 -3.74 -13.15
N ASN A 48 3.59 -2.65 -13.37
CA ASN A 48 5.00 -2.65 -13.81
C ASN A 48 5.33 -1.40 -14.64
N PRO A 49 6.01 -0.39 -14.08
CA PRO A 49 6.99 0.37 -14.82
C PRO A 49 8.37 -0.16 -14.45
N LYS A 50 8.96 -0.87 -15.43
CA LYS A 50 10.40 -1.03 -15.60
C LYS A 50 11.11 0.27 -15.21
N THR A 51 12.11 0.17 -14.35
CA THR A 51 13.21 1.13 -14.29
C THR A 51 14.46 0.25 -14.20
N LYS A 52 14.94 -0.28 -15.34
CA LYS A 52 15.87 0.31 -16.31
C LYS A 52 17.18 0.76 -15.67
#